data_AF-A0A2G9ZPL8-F1
#
_entry.id   AF-A0A2G9ZPL8-F1
#
_cell.length_a   1.000
_cell.length_b   1.000
_cell.length_c   1.000
_cell.angle_alpha   90.00
_cell.angle_beta   90.00
_cell.angle_gamma   90.00
#
_symmetry.space_group_name_H-M   'P 1'
#
loop_
_entity.id
_entity.type
_entity.pdbx_description
1 polymer ?
#
loop_
_entity_poly.entity_id
_entity_poly.type
_entity_poly.pdbx_seq_one_letter_code
_entity_poly.pdbx_strand_id
1 'polypeptide(L)'
;MDKTLMQRINNISGQLAGVGKMMAELEPDCFQVIMQLKAIKSAVSSLMEKYMESEFEYCLNRNKPSEKEQLKKIFSEIAKK
;
A
#
# COMPACT_ATOMS: atom_id res chain seq x y z
N MET A 1 -11.00 -16.18 1.36
CA MET A 1 -11.23 -15.72 -0.02
C MET A 1 -10.31 -14.52 -0.24
N ASP A 2 -9.16 -14.73 -0.88
CA ASP A 2 -8.18 -13.66 -1.05
C ASP A 2 -8.74 -12.62 -2.03
N LYS A 3 -8.87 -11.39 -1.55
CA LYS A 3 -9.34 -10.26 -2.37
C LYS A 3 -8.27 -10.04 -3.43
N THR A 4 -8.66 -10.07 -4.72
CA THR A 4 -7.76 -9.73 -5.83
C THR A 4 -7.02 -8.43 -5.51
N LEU A 5 -5.76 -8.28 -5.91
CA LEU A 5 -4.97 -7.07 -5.65
C LEU A 5 -5.72 -5.80 -6.04
N MET A 6 -6.51 -5.86 -7.12
CA MET A 6 -7.42 -4.81 -7.55
C MET A 6 -8.50 -4.46 -6.51
N GLN A 7 -9.12 -5.45 -5.87
CA GLN A 7 -10.07 -5.19 -4.78
C GLN A 7 -9.41 -4.49 -3.60
N ARG A 8 -8.14 -4.79 -3.30
CA ARG A 8 -7.37 -4.10 -2.24
C ARG A 8 -7.11 -2.65 -2.62
N ILE A 9 -6.69 -2.40 -3.86
CA ILE A 9 -6.53 -1.05 -4.42
C ILE A 9 -7.84 -0.27 -4.30
N ASN A 10 -8.96 -0.83 -4.76
CA ASN A 10 -10.27 -0.17 -4.70
C ASN A 10 -10.67 0.19 -3.26
N ASN A 11 -10.41 -0.68 -2.29
CA ASN A 11 -10.68 -0.38 -0.88
C ASN A 11 -9.80 0.77 -0.36
N ILE A 12 -8.49 0.77 -0.68
CA ILE A 12 -7.56 1.85 -0.28
C ILE A 12 -7.98 3.18 -0.90
N SER A 13 -8.36 3.19 -2.18
CA SER A 13 -8.89 4.38 -2.85
C SER A 13 -10.14 4.92 -2.17
N GLY A 14 -11.06 4.04 -1.76
CA GLY A 14 -12.23 4.42 -0.98
C GLY A 14 -11.88 5.02 0.38
N GLN A 15 -10.89 4.46 1.08
CA GLN A 15 -10.40 4.99 2.35
C GLN A 15 -9.78 6.39 2.18
N LEU A 16 -8.93 6.57 1.15
CA LEU A 16 -8.34 7.88 0.83
C LEU A 16 -9.40 8.93 0.51
N ALA A 17 -10.41 8.57 -0.30
CA ALA A 17 -11.53 9.47 -0.59
C ALA A 17 -12.33 9.82 0.67
N GLY A 18 -12.53 8.85 1.58
CA GLY A 18 -13.17 9.08 2.88
C GLY A 18 -12.39 10.07 3.74
N VAL A 19 -11.08 9.87 3.88
CA VAL A 19 -10.20 10.81 4.62
C VAL A 19 -10.22 12.21 4.01
N GLY A 20 -10.20 12.32 2.68
CA GLY A 20 -10.30 13.61 2.01
C GLY A 20 -11.58 14.37 2.35
N LYS A 21 -12.71 13.66 2.49
CA LYS A 21 -13.98 14.26 2.95
C LYS A 21 -13.90 14.71 4.40
N MET A 22 -13.36 13.87 5.30
CA MET A 22 -13.19 14.22 6.71
C MET A 22 -12.34 15.48 6.90
N MET A 23 -11.26 15.62 6.12
CA MET A 23 -10.40 16.80 6.16
C MET A 23 -11.07 18.07 5.63
N ALA A 24 -12.11 17.93 4.81
CA ALA A 24 -12.85 19.06 4.23
C ALA A 24 -14.04 19.53 5.11
N GLU A 25 -14.31 18.85 6.23
CA GLU A 25 -15.31 19.28 7.20
C GLU A 25 -14.89 20.61 7.87
N LEU A 26 -15.88 21.40 8.30
CA LEU A 26 -15.63 22.71 8.93
C LEU A 26 -14.77 22.57 10.20
N GLU A 27 -14.99 21.49 10.96
CA GLU A 27 -14.23 21.14 12.15
C GLU A 27 -13.84 19.65 12.10
N PRO A 28 -12.71 19.30 11.44
CA PRO A 28 -12.28 17.91 11.30
C PRO A 28 -11.89 17.31 12.66
N ASP A 29 -12.36 16.09 12.96
CA ASP A 29 -11.84 15.32 14.09
C ASP A 29 -10.43 14.79 13.78
N CYS A 30 -9.42 15.51 14.27
CA CYS A 30 -8.01 15.18 14.10
C CYS A 30 -7.68 13.74 14.53
N PHE A 31 -8.27 13.25 15.62
CA PHE A 31 -8.00 11.91 16.12
C PHE A 31 -8.52 10.86 15.12
N GLN A 32 -9.75 11.04 14.63
CA GLN A 32 -10.31 10.13 13.63
C GLN A 32 -9.55 10.18 12.30
N VAL A 33 -9.19 11.36 11.81
CA VAL A 33 -8.40 11.51 10.58
C VAL A 33 -7.07 10.78 10.71
N ILE A 34 -6.34 10.95 11.82
CA ILE A 34 -5.06 10.26 12.07
C ILE A 34 -5.25 8.74 12.15
N MET A 35 -6.32 8.27 12.81
CA MET A 35 -6.64 6.84 12.88
C MET A 35 -6.92 6.24 11.50
N GLN A 36 -7.64 6.94 10.64
CA GLN A 36 -7.89 6.48 9.26
C GLN A 36 -6.61 6.50 8.41
N LEU A 37 -5.76 7.52 8.53
CA LEU A 37 -4.46 7.56 7.87
C LEU A 37 -3.55 6.39 8.29
N LYS A 38 -3.55 6.04 9.59
CA LYS A 38 -2.83 4.87 10.10
C LYS A 38 -3.36 3.57 9.49
N ALA A 39 -4.68 3.44 9.35
CA ALA A 39 -5.30 2.28 8.72
C ALA A 39 -4.92 2.18 7.23
N ILE A 40 -4.94 3.29 6.50
CA ILE A 40 -4.51 3.36 5.09
C ILE A 40 -3.04 2.96 4.95
N LYS A 41 -2.15 3.49 5.80
CA LYS A 41 -0.73 3.11 5.82
C LYS A 41 -0.57 1.59 5.95
N SER A 42 -1.31 0.98 6.86
CA SER A 42 -1.28 -0.47 7.09
C SER A 42 -1.82 -1.25 5.89
N ALA A 43 -2.89 -0.77 5.25
CA ALA A 43 -3.47 -1.37 4.06
C ALA A 43 -2.54 -1.31 2.84
N VAL A 44 -1.81 -0.20 2.67
CA VAL A 44 -0.80 -0.04 1.62
C VAL A 44 0.39 -0.98 1.84
N SER A 45 0.92 -1.09 3.06
CA SER A 45 1.94 -2.11 3.39
C SER A 45 1.43 -3.52 3.09
N SER A 46 0.21 -3.80 3.57
CA SER A 46 -0.72 -4.85 3.10
C SER A 46 -0.57 -5.26 1.63
N LEU A 47 -0.87 -4.30 0.77
CA LEU A 47 -0.92 -4.47 -0.67
C LEU A 47 0.46 -4.74 -1.24
N MET A 48 1.48 -4.03 -0.74
CA MET A 48 2.84 -4.14 -1.23
C MET A 48 3.43 -5.52 -0.97
N GLU A 49 3.26 -6.05 0.24
CA GLU A 49 3.68 -7.42 0.60
C GLU A 49 3.04 -8.46 -0.33
N LYS A 50 1.73 -8.36 -0.54
CA LYS A 50 0.99 -9.31 -1.39
C LYS A 50 1.35 -9.24 -2.86
N TYR A 51 1.53 -8.02 -3.39
CA TYR A 51 1.97 -7.84 -4.77
C TYR A 51 3.37 -8.44 -4.97
N MET A 52 4.25 -8.27 -3.98
CA MET A 52 5.56 -8.90 -3.99
C MET A 52 5.45 -10.42 -3.93
N GLU A 53 4.70 -11.00 -3.01
CA GLU A 53 4.51 -12.46 -2.95
C GLU A 53 4.05 -13.06 -4.28
N SER A 54 3.14 -12.39 -5.01
CA SER A 54 2.60 -12.90 -6.27
C SER A 54 3.51 -12.65 -7.49
N GLU A 55 4.25 -11.55 -7.52
CA GLU A 55 4.94 -11.07 -8.74
C GLU A 55 6.46 -10.93 -8.57
N PHE A 56 7.05 -11.24 -7.42
CA PHE A 56 8.47 -10.95 -7.16
C PHE A 56 9.42 -11.61 -8.16
N GLU A 57 9.24 -12.89 -8.48
CA GLU A 57 10.07 -13.57 -9.49
C GLU A 57 9.84 -12.98 -10.88
N TYR A 58 8.59 -12.65 -11.21
CA TYR A 58 8.24 -12.03 -12.49
C TYR A 58 8.90 -10.64 -12.64
N CYS A 59 8.82 -9.80 -11.60
CA CYS A 59 9.49 -8.51 -11.53
C CYS A 59 11.01 -8.65 -11.61
N LEU A 60 11.62 -9.58 -10.88
CA LEU A 60 13.07 -9.76 -10.94
C LEU A 60 13.55 -10.31 -12.28
N ASN A 61 12.75 -11.10 -13.00
CA ASN A 61 13.21 -11.73 -14.23
C ASN A 61 13.15 -10.81 -15.46
N ARG A 62 12.28 -9.78 -15.46
CA ARG A 62 12.09 -8.87 -16.61
C ARG A 62 12.82 -7.54 -16.55
N ASN A 63 13.36 -7.18 -15.39
CA ASN A 63 14.04 -5.90 -15.19
C ASN A 63 15.53 -5.94 -15.56
N LYS A 64 16.11 -4.78 -15.91
CA LYS A 64 17.56 -4.64 -16.15
C LYS A 64 18.34 -4.89 -14.85
N PRO A 65 19.62 -5.30 -14.91
CA PRO A 65 20.42 -5.59 -13.71
C PRO A 65 20.41 -4.46 -12.65
N SER A 66 20.43 -3.20 -13.08
CA SER A 66 20.36 -2.02 -12.20
C SER A 66 19.02 -1.90 -11.45
N GLU A 67 17.91 -2.24 -12.11
CA GLU A 67 16.56 -2.19 -11.55
C GLU A 67 16.32 -3.37 -10.61
N LYS A 68 16.90 -4.55 -10.90
CA LYS A 68 16.83 -5.73 -10.01
C LYS A 68 17.46 -5.45 -8.65
N GLU A 69 18.61 -4.78 -8.62
CA GLU A 69 19.31 -4.47 -7.37
C GLU A 69 18.52 -3.47 -6.52
N GLN A 70 17.91 -2.46 -7.16
CA GLN A 70 17.01 -1.53 -6.47
C GLN A 70 15.75 -2.24 -5.93
N LEU A 71 15.14 -3.12 -6.72
CA LEU A 71 13.99 -3.91 -6.29
C LEU A 71 14.30 -4.81 -5.09
N LYS A 72 15.48 -5.44 -5.07
CA LYS A 72 15.94 -6.24 -3.92
C LYS A 72 16.11 -5.40 -2.65
N LYS A 73 16.65 -4.18 -2.76
CA LYS A 73 16.76 -3.27 -1.61
C LYS A 73 15.39 -2.91 -1.05
N ILE A 74 14.48 -2.47 -1.92
CA ILE A 74 13.09 -2.12 -1.54
C ILE A 74 12.40 -3.33 -0.90
N PHE A 75 12.54 -4.53 -1.47
CA PHE A 75 12.00 -5.76 -0.90
C PHE A 75 12.52 -6.02 0.52
N SER A 76 13.83 -5.85 0.74
CA SER A 76 14.43 -6.04 2.07
C SER A 76 13.92 -5.04 3.10
N GLU A 77 13.52 -3.83 2.69
CA GLU A 77 12.97 -2.82 3.60
C GLU A 77 11.54 -3.16 4.03
N ILE A 78 10.77 -3.79 3.14
CA ILE A 78 9.38 -4.19 3.39
C ILE A 78 9.32 -5.45 4.24
N ALA A 79 10.18 -6.43 3.96
CA ALA A 79 10.24 -7.70 4.68
C ALA A 79 10.82 -7.60 6.11
N LYS A 80 11.47 -6.49 6.48
CA LYS A 80 12.09 -6.28 7.80
C LYS A 80 11.12 -5.86 8.91
N LYS A 81 9.82 -5.94 8.66
CA LYS A 81 8.79 -5.36 9.52
C LYS A 81 7.91 -6.40 10.20
#